data_AF-A0A8S1LL45-F1
#
_entry.id   AF-A0A8S1LL45-F1
#
_cell.length_a   1.000
_cell.length_b   1.000
_cell.length_c   1.000
_cell.angle_alpha   90.00
_cell.angle_beta   90.00
_cell.angle_gamma   90.00
#
_symmetry.space_group_name_H-M   'P 1'
#
loop_
_entity.id
_entity.type
_entity.pdbx_description
1 polymer ?
#
loop_
_entity_poly.entity_id
_entity_poly.type
_entity_poly.pdbx_seq_one_letter_code
_entity_poly.pdbx_strand_id
1 'polypeptide(L)'
;MRMQKRIYLDLQIIGFNIFMTLLCLFFAFPGYIMTIPITIMLNMYAEKERKTALAGSKVKISGKDVVASFKVLASIIIVPISVIIYTILFYLWLTAYNIVDEEYTFRYTIIFLLMWPIYITAMIRSNDGLIRHARKVNSQILFYLYENKYRKLKIQREELQNKIRKLVDTFGEEVVQDFNQNRIVQKNQLQSPKSVAELDIQNVFESLLELGI
;
A
#
# COMPACT_ATOMS: atom_id res chain seq x y z
N MET A 1 15.73 13.66 -31.35
CA MET A 1 15.61 14.60 -30.20
C MET A 1 14.46 14.28 -29.23
N ARG A 2 13.19 14.16 -29.68
CA ARG A 2 12.05 13.87 -28.77
C ARG A 2 12.13 12.53 -28.01
N MET A 3 12.69 11.49 -28.63
CA MET A 3 12.81 10.16 -28.03
C MET A 3 13.90 10.10 -26.94
N GLN A 4 15.05 10.73 -27.18
CA GLN A 4 16.19 10.80 -26.26
C GLN A 4 15.88 11.64 -25.01
N LYS A 5 15.10 12.72 -25.17
CA LYS A 5 14.60 13.54 -24.06
C LYS A 5 13.62 12.75 -23.15
N ARG A 6 12.89 11.79 -23.73
CA ARG A 6 11.92 10.95 -23.01
C ARG A 6 12.64 9.94 -22.10
N ILE A 7 13.67 9.27 -22.63
CA ILE A 7 14.53 8.33 -21.86
C ILE A 7 15.19 9.00 -20.65
N TYR A 8 15.69 10.22 -20.79
CA TYR A 8 16.33 10.94 -19.68
C TYR A 8 15.34 11.27 -18.56
N LEU A 9 14.12 11.70 -18.92
CA LEU A 9 13.04 11.94 -17.97
C LEU A 9 12.68 10.65 -17.20
N ASP A 10 12.57 9.54 -17.92
CA ASP A 10 12.22 8.25 -17.32
C ASP A 10 13.30 7.79 -16.32
N LEU A 11 14.58 7.95 -16.69
CA LEU A 11 15.70 7.61 -15.82
C LEU A 11 15.72 8.47 -14.55
N GLN A 12 15.38 9.77 -14.66
CA GLN A 12 15.20 10.65 -13.51
C GLN A 12 14.08 10.19 -12.59
N ILE A 13 12.93 9.79 -13.15
CA ILE A 13 11.78 9.29 -12.38
C ILE A 13 12.13 7.99 -11.66
N ILE A 14 12.83 7.07 -12.33
CA ILE A 14 13.30 5.82 -11.71
C ILE A 14 14.28 6.13 -10.58
N GLY A 15 15.29 6.96 -10.83
CA GLY A 15 16.26 7.36 -9.83
C GLY A 15 15.61 8.00 -8.60
N PHE A 16 14.61 8.87 -8.82
CA PHE A 16 13.81 9.46 -7.74
C PHE A 16 13.04 8.43 -6.93
N ASN A 17 12.36 7.47 -7.58
CA ASN A 17 11.61 6.44 -6.86
C ASN A 17 12.53 5.47 -6.11
N ILE A 18 13.72 5.16 -6.64
CA ILE A 18 14.73 4.36 -5.93
C ILE A 18 15.21 5.11 -4.69
N PHE A 19 15.59 6.39 -4.84
CA PHE A 19 15.99 7.24 -3.72
C PHE A 19 14.91 7.30 -2.63
N MET A 20 13.66 7.57 -3.02
CA MET A 20 12.54 7.60 -2.08
C MET A 20 12.29 6.25 -1.41
N THR A 21 12.45 5.14 -2.14
CA THR A 21 12.35 3.79 -1.57
C THR A 21 13.40 3.58 -0.48
N LEU A 22 14.65 3.94 -0.73
CA LEU A 22 15.75 3.80 0.24
C LEU A 22 15.55 4.71 1.46
N LEU A 23 15.10 5.95 1.24
CA LEU A 23 14.81 6.89 2.32
C LEU A 23 13.65 6.38 3.20
N CYS A 24 12.56 5.94 2.59
CA CYS A 24 11.44 5.33 3.32
C CYS A 24 11.86 4.06 4.07
N LEU A 25 12.75 3.24 3.49
CA LEU A 25 13.27 2.05 4.15
C LEU A 25 14.07 2.41 5.40
N PHE A 26 14.95 3.42 5.31
CA PHE A 26 15.76 3.88 6.43
C PHE A 26 14.91 4.30 7.63
N PHE A 27 13.84 5.06 7.41
CA PHE A 27 12.92 5.46 8.48
C PHE A 27 12.03 4.32 8.99
N ALA A 28 11.65 3.38 8.12
CA ALA A 28 10.79 2.25 8.52
C ALA A 28 11.56 1.13 9.24
N PHE A 29 12.85 0.96 8.95
CA PHE A 29 13.65 -0.18 9.37
C PHE A 29 13.74 -0.39 10.90
N PRO A 30 14.09 0.63 11.72
CA PRO A 30 14.13 0.44 13.17
C PRO A 30 12.73 0.14 13.73
N GLY A 31 11.71 0.73 13.11
CA GLY A 31 10.32 0.51 13.47
C GLY A 31 9.87 -0.92 13.21
N TYR A 32 10.33 -1.56 12.13
CA TYR A 32 10.01 -2.97 11.90
C TYR A 32 10.53 -3.85 13.01
N ILE A 33 11.80 -3.68 13.39
CA ILE A 33 12.41 -4.49 14.45
C ILE A 33 11.60 -4.37 15.75
N MET A 34 11.26 -3.13 16.13
CA MET A 34 10.49 -2.87 17.34
C MET A 34 9.04 -3.38 17.26
N THR A 35 8.42 -3.38 16.08
CA THR A 35 7.00 -3.76 15.92
C THR A 35 6.77 -5.22 15.56
N ILE A 36 7.83 -6.05 15.44
CA ILE A 36 7.71 -7.50 15.22
C ILE A 36 6.73 -8.18 16.20
N PRO A 37 6.88 -8.06 17.54
CA PRO A 37 6.00 -8.76 18.47
C PRO A 37 4.54 -8.27 18.36
N ILE A 38 4.35 -6.95 18.16
CA ILE A 38 3.02 -6.34 17.95
C ILE A 38 2.37 -6.92 16.69
N THR A 39 3.12 -6.99 15.59
CA THR A 39 2.66 -7.50 14.30
C THR A 39 2.30 -8.98 14.38
N ILE A 40 3.08 -9.79 15.11
CA ILE A 40 2.78 -11.20 15.35
C ILE A 40 1.46 -11.35 16.11
N MET A 41 1.29 -10.62 17.23
CA MET A 41 0.05 -10.66 18.01
C MET A 41 -1.18 -10.27 17.18
N LEU A 42 -1.07 -9.19 16.39
CA LEU A 42 -2.13 -8.74 15.50
C LEU A 42 -2.48 -9.78 14.43
N ASN A 43 -1.47 -10.41 13.83
CA ASN A 43 -1.67 -11.46 12.84
C ASN A 43 -2.35 -12.70 13.44
N MET A 44 -1.93 -13.12 14.63
CA MET A 44 -2.52 -14.28 15.32
C MET A 44 -4.00 -14.04 15.62
N TYR A 45 -4.33 -12.86 16.16
CA TYR A 45 -5.72 -12.50 16.47
C TYR A 45 -6.57 -12.41 15.20
N ALA A 46 -6.10 -11.69 14.18
CA ALA A 46 -6.83 -11.54 12.93
C ALA A 46 -7.01 -12.85 12.17
N GLU A 47 -6.03 -13.76 12.25
CA GLU A 47 -6.12 -15.09 11.63
C GLU A 47 -7.12 -16.00 12.34
N LYS A 48 -7.23 -15.90 13.68
CA LYS A 48 -8.25 -16.61 14.44
C LYS A 48 -9.66 -16.21 13.96
N GLU A 49 -9.90 -14.91 13.86
CA GLU A 49 -11.20 -14.38 13.42
C GLU A 49 -11.48 -14.66 11.94
N ARG A 50 -10.44 -14.63 11.09
CA ARG A 50 -10.54 -15.06 9.69
C ARG A 50 -11.05 -16.49 9.58
N LYS A 51 -10.50 -17.43 10.36
CA LYS A 51 -10.94 -18.84 10.35
C LYS A 51 -12.40 -19.00 10.75
N THR A 52 -12.84 -18.28 11.80
CA THR A 52 -14.25 -18.27 12.22
C THR A 52 -15.17 -17.74 11.10
N ALA A 53 -14.76 -16.65 10.44
CA ALA A 53 -15.54 -16.06 9.35
C ALA A 53 -15.61 -16.92 8.08
N LEU A 54 -14.54 -17.68 7.76
CA LEU A 54 -14.57 -18.65 6.66
C LEU A 54 -15.47 -19.85 6.99
N ALA A 55 -15.41 -20.37 8.22
CA ALA A 55 -16.25 -21.50 8.64
C ALA A 55 -17.75 -21.16 8.55
N GLY A 56 -18.12 -19.91 8.84
CA GLY A 56 -19.50 -19.42 8.73
C GLY A 56 -19.98 -19.09 7.31
N SER A 57 -19.12 -19.16 6.29
CA SER A 57 -19.43 -18.60 4.96
C SER A 57 -19.10 -19.55 3.82
N LYS A 58 -20.13 -20.13 3.18
CA LYS A 58 -19.99 -21.05 2.04
C LYS A 58 -19.33 -20.44 0.80
N VAL A 59 -19.35 -19.10 0.67
CA VAL A 59 -18.86 -18.37 -0.52
C VAL A 59 -17.50 -17.69 -0.35
N LYS A 60 -16.95 -17.62 0.87
CA LYS A 60 -15.70 -16.87 1.13
C LYS A 60 -14.50 -17.80 0.94
N ILE A 61 -13.63 -17.49 -0.02
CA ILE A 61 -12.46 -18.32 -0.35
C ILE A 61 -11.25 -17.98 0.54
N SER A 62 -11.00 -16.70 0.85
CA SER A 62 -9.76 -16.27 1.54
C SER A 62 -10.00 -15.35 2.75
N GLY A 63 -11.03 -14.49 2.74
CA GLY A 63 -11.36 -13.62 3.87
C GLY A 63 -10.30 -12.56 4.19
N LYS A 64 -9.62 -12.00 3.18
CA LYS A 64 -8.56 -10.98 3.38
C LYS A 64 -9.11 -9.67 3.97
N ASP A 65 -10.34 -9.33 3.59
CA ASP A 65 -11.14 -8.23 4.14
C ASP A 65 -11.36 -8.36 5.64
N VAL A 66 -11.63 -9.59 6.10
CA VAL A 66 -11.79 -9.92 7.52
C VAL A 66 -10.48 -9.67 8.26
N VAL A 67 -9.35 -10.18 7.75
CA VAL A 67 -8.02 -9.96 8.36
C VAL A 67 -7.72 -8.48 8.50
N ALA A 68 -7.92 -7.70 7.45
CA ALA A 68 -7.64 -6.27 7.45
C ALA A 68 -8.46 -5.55 8.54
N SER A 69 -9.77 -5.82 8.59
CA SER A 69 -10.68 -5.20 9.55
C SER A 69 -10.32 -5.54 11.00
N PHE A 70 -10.02 -6.81 11.29
CA PHE A 70 -9.64 -7.24 12.64
C PHE A 70 -8.25 -6.75 13.06
N LYS A 71 -7.30 -6.57 12.14
CA LYS A 71 -6.03 -5.92 12.43
C LYS A 71 -6.23 -4.47 12.87
N VAL A 72 -7.09 -3.72 12.17
CA VAL A 72 -7.41 -2.33 12.55
C VAL A 72 -8.07 -2.32 13.94
N LEU A 73 -9.08 -3.15 14.18
CA LEU A 73 -9.77 -3.22 15.46
C LEU A 73 -8.82 -3.57 16.62
N ALA A 74 -8.01 -4.61 16.46
CA ALA A 74 -7.08 -5.05 17.49
C ALA A 74 -5.95 -4.03 17.73
N SER A 75 -5.55 -3.27 16.70
CA SER A 75 -4.50 -2.25 16.84
C SER A 75 -4.88 -1.12 17.79
N ILE A 76 -6.17 -0.78 17.91
CA ILE A 76 -6.68 0.25 18.84
C ILE A 76 -6.31 -0.07 20.28
N ILE A 77 -6.21 -1.36 20.63
CA ILE A 77 -5.88 -1.82 21.98
C ILE A 77 -4.39 -2.19 22.09
N ILE A 78 -3.88 -2.97 21.14
CA ILE A 78 -2.51 -3.50 21.20
C ILE A 78 -1.46 -2.39 21.07
N VAL A 79 -1.69 -1.37 20.24
CA VAL A 79 -0.72 -0.30 20.02
C VAL A 79 -0.52 0.55 21.28
N PRO A 80 -1.56 1.08 21.96
CA PRO A 80 -1.38 1.82 23.22
C PRO A 80 -0.71 0.98 24.32
N ILE A 81 -1.08 -0.29 24.45
CA ILE A 81 -0.44 -1.20 25.41
C ILE A 81 1.05 -1.35 25.09
N SER A 82 1.40 -1.51 23.80
CA SER A 82 2.80 -1.59 23.39
C SER A 82 3.59 -0.32 23.74
N VAL A 83 2.99 0.85 23.58
CA VAL A 83 3.63 2.14 23.93
C VAL A 83 4.00 2.16 25.42
N ILE A 84 3.09 1.73 26.29
CA ILE A 84 3.34 1.65 27.73
C ILE A 84 4.45 0.64 28.03
N ILE A 85 4.37 -0.56 27.46
CA ILE A 85 5.38 -1.62 27.66
C ILE A 85 6.77 -1.13 27.23
N TYR A 86 6.90 -0.56 26.02
CA TYR A 86 8.18 -0.05 25.54
C TYR A 86 8.70 1.12 26.38
N THR A 87 7.82 1.97 26.90
CA THR A 87 8.22 3.06 27.81
C THR A 87 8.77 2.52 29.13
N ILE A 88 8.13 1.50 29.71
CA ILE A 88 8.61 0.85 30.94
C ILE A 88 9.96 0.16 30.66
N LEU A 89 10.08 -0.58 29.57
CA LEU A 89 11.34 -1.23 29.18
C LEU A 89 12.46 -0.20 28.98
N PHE A 90 12.17 0.93 28.36
CA PHE A 90 13.13 2.02 28.17
C PHE A 90 13.60 2.60 29.51
N TYR A 91 12.67 2.88 30.43
CA TYR A 91 13.01 3.32 31.79
C TYR A 91 13.90 2.31 32.52
N LEU A 92 13.49 1.03 32.53
CA LEU A 92 14.25 -0.05 33.18
C LEU A 92 15.64 -0.19 32.58
N TRP A 93 15.77 -0.08 31.25
CA TRP A 93 17.05 -0.14 30.55
C TRP A 93 17.98 1.03 30.95
N LEU A 94 17.46 2.26 31.02
CA LEU A 94 18.25 3.40 31.48
C LEU A 94 18.76 3.21 32.91
N THR A 95 17.91 2.74 33.82
CA THR A 95 18.28 2.53 35.23
C THR A 95 19.20 1.33 35.44
N ALA A 96 18.96 0.22 34.74
CA ALA A 96 19.73 -1.02 34.96
C ALA A 96 21.18 -0.90 34.49
N TYR A 97 21.42 -0.09 33.46
CA TYR A 97 22.76 0.11 32.90
C TYR A 97 23.39 1.45 33.30
N ASN A 98 22.75 2.23 34.19
CA ASN A 98 23.21 3.56 34.62
C ASN A 98 23.68 4.44 33.44
N ILE A 99 22.91 4.45 32.35
CA ILE A 99 23.29 5.13 31.10
C ILE A 99 23.27 6.65 31.29
N VAL A 100 22.39 7.13 32.15
CA VAL A 100 22.15 8.53 32.44
C VAL A 100 21.91 8.67 33.94
N ASP A 101 22.29 9.80 34.53
CA ASP A 101 21.99 10.11 35.93
C ASP A 101 20.48 9.99 36.23
N GLU A 102 20.16 9.62 37.48
CA GLU A 102 18.79 9.38 37.93
C GLU A 102 17.87 10.59 37.70
N GLU A 103 18.40 11.81 37.86
CA GLU A 103 17.65 13.07 37.65
C GLU A 103 17.13 13.21 36.21
N TYR A 104 17.93 12.81 35.22
CA TYR A 104 17.56 12.93 33.81
C TYR A 104 16.78 11.71 33.29
N THR A 105 16.87 10.56 33.96
CA THR A 105 16.22 9.31 33.55
C THR A 105 14.71 9.46 33.42
N PHE A 106 14.07 10.15 34.38
CA PHE A 106 12.63 10.41 34.32
C PHE A 106 12.28 11.33 33.14
N ARG A 107 13.07 12.40 32.92
CA ARG A 107 12.85 13.35 31.82
C ARG A 107 12.96 12.67 30.45
N TYR A 108 13.98 11.84 30.23
CA TYR A 108 14.14 11.11 28.97
C TYR A 108 13.03 10.08 28.75
N THR A 109 12.57 9.41 29.81
CA THR A 109 11.43 8.49 29.74
C THR A 109 10.14 9.19 29.31
N ILE A 110 9.86 10.38 29.83
CA ILE A 110 8.69 11.18 29.40
C ILE A 110 8.82 11.63 27.94
N ILE A 111 10.03 12.06 27.52
CA ILE A 111 10.28 12.40 26.12
C ILE A 111 10.05 11.19 25.21
N PHE A 112 10.55 10.02 25.61
CA PHE A 112 10.33 8.76 24.88
C PHE A 112 8.85 8.40 24.77
N LEU A 113 8.09 8.48 25.87
CA LEU A 113 6.65 8.22 25.89
C LEU A 113 5.89 9.07 24.87
N LEU A 114 6.27 10.35 24.72
CA LEU A 114 5.64 11.28 23.77
C LEU A 114 6.14 11.08 22.34
N MET A 115 7.42 10.79 22.15
CA MET A 115 8.02 10.60 20.83
C MET A 115 7.67 9.25 20.20
N TRP A 116 7.45 8.22 21.00
CA TRP A 116 7.24 6.87 20.50
C TRP A 116 5.97 6.72 19.63
N PRO A 117 4.78 7.22 20.02
CA PRO A 117 3.60 7.22 19.16
C PRO A 117 3.80 8.00 17.86
N ILE A 118 4.48 9.16 17.94
CA ILE A 118 4.78 9.99 16.77
C ILE A 118 5.67 9.19 15.79
N TYR A 119 6.69 8.52 16.31
CA TYR A 119 7.56 7.66 15.52
C TYR A 119 6.79 6.49 14.89
N ILE A 120 5.90 5.79 15.61
CA ILE A 120 5.06 4.72 15.05
C ILE A 120 4.24 5.25 13.87
N THR A 121 3.62 6.43 13.99
CA THR A 121 2.85 7.00 12.87
C THR A 121 3.72 7.37 11.67
N ALA A 122 4.92 7.91 11.90
CA ALA A 122 5.89 8.22 10.86
C ALA A 122 6.40 6.95 10.17
N MET A 123 6.64 5.89 10.94
CA MET A 123 7.03 4.57 10.44
C MET A 123 5.94 3.98 9.54
N ILE A 124 4.67 3.98 9.97
CA ILE A 124 3.55 3.47 9.15
C ILE A 124 3.47 4.22 7.81
N ARG A 125 3.54 5.56 7.84
CA ARG A 125 3.55 6.37 6.61
C ARG A 125 4.78 6.09 5.74
N SER A 126 5.94 5.88 6.35
CA SER A 126 7.16 5.53 5.62
C SER A 126 7.05 4.16 4.98
N ASN A 127 6.43 3.18 5.64
CA ASN A 127 6.14 1.87 5.05
C ASN A 127 5.18 1.99 3.84
N ASP A 128 4.13 2.79 3.92
CA ASP A 128 3.24 3.01 2.78
C ASP A 128 3.99 3.66 1.60
N GLY A 129 4.87 4.62 1.91
CA GLY A 129 5.79 5.21 0.94
C GLY A 129 6.72 4.17 0.32
N LEU A 130 7.35 3.34 1.15
CA LEU A 130 8.26 2.28 0.73
C LEU A 130 7.58 1.34 -0.27
N ILE A 131 6.42 0.79 0.08
CA ILE A 131 5.68 -0.15 -0.78
C ILE A 131 5.29 0.53 -2.09
N ARG A 132 4.80 1.77 -2.02
CA ARG A 132 4.38 2.54 -3.21
C ARG A 132 5.54 2.79 -4.17
N HIS A 133 6.67 3.28 -3.67
CA HIS A 133 7.82 3.58 -4.51
C HIS A 133 8.51 2.30 -5.02
N ALA A 134 8.59 1.26 -4.18
CA ALA A 134 9.13 -0.05 -4.59
C ALA A 134 8.32 -0.68 -5.74
N ARG A 135 6.98 -0.64 -5.68
CA ARG A 135 6.12 -1.13 -6.78
C ARG A 135 6.30 -0.30 -8.05
N LYS A 136 6.42 1.02 -7.94
CA LYS A 136 6.72 1.88 -9.10
C LYS A 136 8.04 1.51 -9.76
N VAL A 137 9.10 1.30 -8.97
CA VAL A 137 10.40 0.86 -9.47
C VAL A 137 10.29 -0.51 -10.14
N ASN A 138 9.60 -1.47 -9.52
CA ASN A 138 9.36 -2.80 -10.10
C ASN A 138 8.64 -2.71 -11.45
N SER A 139 7.54 -1.97 -11.50
CA SER A 139 6.76 -1.70 -12.71
C SER A 139 7.60 -1.03 -13.80
N GLN A 140 8.46 -0.08 -13.42
CA GLN A 140 9.41 0.58 -14.32
C GLN A 140 10.39 -0.41 -14.95
N ILE A 141 11.05 -1.22 -14.12
CA ILE A 141 12.01 -2.22 -14.58
C ILE A 141 11.34 -3.23 -15.51
N LEU A 142 10.16 -3.74 -15.13
CA LEU A 142 9.41 -4.70 -15.95
C LEU A 142 9.00 -4.14 -17.31
N PHE A 143 8.61 -2.87 -17.37
CA PHE A 143 8.28 -2.20 -18.63
C PHE A 143 9.47 -2.17 -19.59
N TYR A 144 10.67 -1.81 -19.11
CA TYR A 144 11.86 -1.79 -19.96
C TYR A 144 12.34 -3.18 -20.37
N LEU A 145 12.20 -4.19 -19.49
CA LEU A 145 12.60 -5.57 -19.81
C LEU A 145 11.64 -6.27 -20.79
N TYR A 146 10.35 -5.92 -20.75
CA TYR A 146 9.29 -6.64 -21.48
C TYR A 146 8.37 -5.72 -22.29
N GLU A 147 8.92 -4.65 -22.85
CA GLU A 147 8.17 -3.58 -23.51
C GLU A 147 7.12 -4.08 -24.51
N ASN A 148 7.50 -4.99 -25.42
CA ASN A 148 6.60 -5.53 -26.46
C ASN A 148 5.44 -6.34 -25.86
N LYS A 149 5.72 -7.18 -24.87
CA LYS A 149 4.69 -7.98 -24.18
C LYS A 149 3.73 -7.08 -23.43
N TYR A 150 4.27 -6.05 -22.77
CA TYR A 150 3.49 -5.10 -22.01
C TYR A 150 2.58 -4.25 -22.92
N ARG A 151 3.11 -3.74 -24.03
CA ARG A 151 2.32 -3.03 -25.05
C ARG A 151 1.17 -3.89 -25.58
N LYS A 152 1.43 -5.17 -25.87
CA LYS A 152 0.41 -6.13 -26.30
C LYS A 152 -0.68 -6.32 -25.22
N LEU A 153 -0.29 -6.52 -23.96
CA LEU A 153 -1.22 -6.66 -22.83
C LEU A 153 -2.09 -5.41 -22.65
N LYS A 154 -1.51 -4.21 -22.78
CA LYS A 154 -2.27 -2.95 -22.70
C LYS A 154 -3.32 -2.85 -23.81
N ILE A 155 -2.94 -3.14 -25.05
CA ILE A 155 -3.88 -3.16 -26.20
C ILE A 155 -5.00 -4.18 -25.94
N GLN A 156 -4.67 -5.39 -25.53
CA GLN A 156 -5.66 -6.43 -25.22
C GLN A 156 -6.60 -6.02 -24.08
N ARG A 157 -6.11 -5.33 -23.04
CA ARG A 157 -6.94 -4.79 -21.95
C ARG A 157 -7.91 -3.74 -22.49
N GLU A 158 -7.45 -2.80 -23.29
CA GLU A 158 -8.30 -1.75 -23.88
C GLU A 158 -9.38 -2.35 -24.80
N GLU A 159 -9.00 -3.32 -25.65
CA GLU A 159 -9.95 -4.06 -26.49
C GLU A 159 -11.00 -4.79 -25.66
N LEU A 160 -10.58 -5.50 -24.61
CA LEU A 160 -11.49 -6.25 -23.74
C LEU A 160 -12.42 -5.32 -22.96
N GLN A 161 -11.91 -4.21 -22.42
CA GLN A 161 -12.71 -3.18 -21.76
C GLN A 161 -13.75 -2.60 -22.72
N ASN A 162 -13.38 -2.32 -23.96
CA ASN A 162 -14.31 -1.83 -24.98
C ASN A 162 -15.38 -2.87 -25.34
N LYS A 163 -15.01 -4.15 -25.47
CA LYS A 163 -15.97 -5.24 -25.69
C LYS A 163 -16.95 -5.39 -24.53
N ILE A 164 -16.46 -5.37 -23.30
CA ILE A 164 -17.30 -5.43 -22.09
C ILE A 164 -18.23 -4.22 -22.03
N ARG A 165 -17.72 -3.01 -22.26
CA ARG A 165 -18.54 -1.78 -22.30
C ARG A 165 -19.66 -1.89 -23.31
N LYS A 166 -19.37 -2.36 -24.54
CA LYS A 166 -20.38 -2.60 -25.57
C LYS A 166 -21.43 -3.61 -25.13
N LEU A 167 -21.02 -4.74 -24.56
CA LEU A 167 -21.96 -5.75 -24.04
C LEU A 167 -22.86 -5.19 -22.94
N VAL A 168 -22.30 -4.44 -21.99
CA VAL A 168 -23.06 -3.80 -20.92
C VAL A 168 -24.00 -2.73 -21.46
N ASP A 169 -23.57 -1.95 -22.45
CA ASP A 169 -24.43 -0.94 -23.09
C ASP A 169 -25.57 -1.57 -23.90
N THR A 170 -25.35 -2.75 -24.50
CA THR A 170 -26.37 -3.48 -25.29
C THR A 170 -27.35 -4.24 -24.40
N PHE A 171 -26.86 -4.97 -23.39
CA PHE A 171 -27.69 -5.90 -22.61
C PHE A 171 -28.02 -5.38 -21.20
N GLY A 172 -27.47 -4.24 -20.79
CA GLY A 172 -27.64 -3.73 -19.43
C GLY A 172 -29.09 -3.47 -19.05
N GLU A 173 -29.88 -2.88 -19.96
CA GLU A 173 -31.31 -2.60 -19.75
C GLU A 173 -32.18 -3.87 -19.74
N GLU A 174 -31.76 -4.93 -20.44
CA GLU A 174 -32.50 -6.20 -20.47
C GLU A 174 -32.34 -6.98 -19.15
N VAL A 175 -31.19 -6.85 -18.50
CA VAL A 175 -30.86 -7.58 -17.27
C VAL A 175 -31.24 -6.80 -16.00
N VAL A 176 -31.18 -5.47 -16.05
CA VAL A 176 -31.39 -4.60 -14.88
C VAL A 176 -32.41 -3.51 -15.20
N GLN A 177 -33.48 -3.46 -14.42
CA GLN A 177 -34.48 -2.40 -14.49
C GLN A 177 -33.85 -1.04 -14.18
N ASP A 178 -34.19 -0.03 -14.98
CA ASP A 178 -33.67 1.34 -14.87
C ASP A 178 -32.12 1.42 -14.88
N PHE A 179 -31.46 0.52 -15.61
CA PHE A 179 -29.99 0.42 -15.66
C PHE A 179 -29.30 1.76 -15.92
N ASN A 180 -29.80 2.55 -16.88
CA ASN A 180 -29.21 3.84 -17.22
C ASN A 180 -29.29 4.86 -16.08
N GLN A 181 -30.33 4.82 -15.25
CA GLN A 181 -30.50 5.73 -14.12
C GLN A 181 -29.60 5.30 -12.94
N ASN A 182 -29.46 3.99 -12.74
CA ASN A 182 -28.68 3.40 -11.65
C ASN A 182 -27.21 3.12 -12.02
N ARG A 183 -26.76 3.61 -13.17
CA ARG A 183 -25.42 3.34 -13.68
C ARG A 183 -24.36 4.05 -12.84
N ILE A 184 -23.48 3.26 -12.22
CA ILE A 184 -22.38 3.77 -11.36
C ILE A 184 -21.34 4.58 -12.19
N VAL A 185 -21.03 4.13 -13.40
CA VAL A 185 -20.05 4.79 -14.28
C VAL A 185 -20.78 5.47 -15.43
N GLN A 186 -20.91 6.79 -15.37
CA GLN A 186 -21.63 7.54 -16.39
C GLN A 186 -20.88 7.53 -17.74
N LYS A 187 -21.61 7.59 -18.85
CA LYS A 187 -21.02 7.54 -20.21
C LYS A 187 -20.04 8.70 -20.49
N ASN A 188 -20.27 9.87 -19.89
CA ASN A 188 -19.39 11.04 -19.95
C ASN A 188 -18.08 10.88 -19.15
N GLN A 189 -18.04 9.98 -18.15
CA GLN A 189 -16.85 9.67 -17.35
C GLN A 189 -16.00 8.57 -18.00
N LEU A 190 -16.52 7.88 -19.01
CA LEU A 190 -15.76 6.93 -19.82
C LEU A 190 -14.75 7.73 -20.64
N GLN A 191 -13.53 7.90 -20.11
CA GLN A 191 -12.42 8.44 -20.90
C GLN A 191 -12.30 7.63 -22.19
N SER A 192 -12.32 8.33 -23.34
CA SER A 192 -11.78 7.75 -24.56
C SER A 192 -10.33 7.38 -24.24
N PRO A 193 -9.88 6.14 -24.51
CA PRO A 193 -8.49 5.78 -24.28
C PRO A 193 -7.62 6.85 -24.95
N LYS A 194 -6.79 7.56 -24.16
CA LYS A 194 -5.80 8.49 -24.72
C LYS A 194 -5.10 7.74 -25.84
N SER A 195 -5.09 8.32 -27.04
CA SER A 195 -4.69 7.59 -28.25
C SER A 195 -3.38 6.84 -28.01
N VAL A 196 -3.31 5.59 -28.46
CA VAL A 196 -2.14 4.70 -28.32
C VAL A 196 -0.84 5.38 -28.77
N ALA A 197 -0.92 6.44 -29.59
CA ALA A 197 0.21 7.26 -30.03
C ALA A 197 0.89 8.06 -28.90
N GLU A 198 0.17 8.43 -27.83
CA GLU A 198 0.72 9.03 -26.63
C GLU A 198 0.85 7.97 -25.52
N LEU A 199 1.81 7.06 -25.72
CA LEU A 199 2.37 6.30 -24.60
C LEU A 199 3.13 7.27 -23.69
N ASP A 200 2.37 7.92 -22.84
CA ASP A 200 2.90 8.57 -21.66
C ASP A 200 3.10 7.49 -20.60
N ILE A 201 4.37 7.25 -20.32
CA ILE A 201 4.88 6.20 -19.45
C ILE A 201 4.28 6.31 -18.04
N GLN A 202 3.85 7.51 -17.65
CA GLN A 202 3.16 7.76 -16.39
C GLN A 202 1.78 7.08 -16.32
N ASN A 203 0.98 7.13 -17.40
CA ASN A 203 -0.31 6.43 -17.45
C ASN A 203 -0.12 4.91 -17.49
N VAL A 204 0.99 4.45 -18.07
CA VAL A 204 1.38 3.03 -18.06
C VAL A 204 1.71 2.56 -16.65
N PHE A 205 2.51 3.32 -15.90
CA PHE A 205 2.86 2.96 -14.52
C PHE A 205 1.69 3.03 -13.55
N GLU A 206 0.77 3.97 -13.71
CA GLU A 206 -0.46 3.98 -12.91
C GLU A 206 -1.32 2.74 -13.19
N SER A 207 -1.47 2.35 -14.46
CA SER A 207 -2.22 1.14 -14.81
C SER A 207 -1.59 -0.17 -14.30
N LEU A 208 -0.26 -0.20 -14.16
CA LEU A 208 0.47 -1.32 -13.56
C LEU A 208 0.24 -1.40 -12.05
N LEU A 209 0.22 -0.25 -11.39
CA LEU A 209 -0.05 -0.15 -9.96
C LEU A 209 -1.48 -0.58 -9.63
N GLU A 210 -2.45 -0.27 -10.50
CA GLU A 210 -3.83 -0.80 -10.42
C GLU A 210 -3.92 -2.31 -10.57
N LEU A 211 -3.01 -2.93 -11.32
CA LEU A 211 -2.92 -4.38 -11.46
C LEU A 211 -2.28 -5.06 -10.25
N GLY A 212 -1.82 -4.28 -9.26
CA GLY A 212 -1.12 -4.78 -8.09
C GLY A 212 0.29 -5.27 -8.37
N ILE A 213 0.89 -4.83 -9.49
CA ILE A 213 2.26 -5.16 -9.93
C ILE A 213 3.24 -4.04 -9.54
#